data_AF-K1PM09-F1
#
_entry.id   AF-K1PM09-F1
#
_cell.length_a   1.000
_cell.length_b   1.000
_cell.length_c   1.000
_cell.angle_alpha   90.00
_cell.angle_beta   90.00
_cell.angle_gamma   90.00
#
_symmetry.space_group_name_H-M   'P 1'
#
loop_
_entity.id
_entity.type
_entity.pdbx_description
1 polymer ?
#
loop_
_entity_poly.entity_id
_entity_poly.type
_entity_poly.pdbx_seq_one_letter_code
_entity_poly.pdbx_strand_id
1 'polypeptide(L)'
;MHARVLVFGANNNPTTLKHVSTPRPTPESWEYTTTWFAYDAINHFMCCAHTTRLMRVCLCYHVPYEEQRLMHDRQKSIEIEERILRLYVDGHHAPMSDLEYYSKLAYEMCIGHGRYRNTTLLRVYE
;
A
#
# COMPACT_ATOMS: atom_id res chain seq x y z
N MET A 1 -21.33 32.10 -44.24
CA MET A 1 -21.46 31.98 -42.78
C MET A 1 -22.92 31.75 -42.48
N HIS A 2 -23.33 30.47 -42.32
CA HIS A 2 -24.74 30.08 -42.20
C HIS A 2 -25.19 30.01 -40.74
N ALA A 3 -26.46 30.34 -40.57
CA ALA A 3 -27.16 30.71 -39.35
C ALA A 3 -27.76 29.55 -38.54
N ARG A 4 -28.34 29.95 -37.40
CA ARG A 4 -29.66 29.60 -36.81
C ARG A 4 -29.71 28.83 -35.50
N VAL A 5 -30.81 29.13 -34.81
CA VAL A 5 -31.14 29.12 -33.38
C VAL A 5 -32.09 27.96 -33.03
N LEU A 6 -32.22 27.66 -31.72
CA LEU A 6 -33.29 26.94 -30.98
C LEU A 6 -33.15 25.39 -30.93
N VAL A 7 -33.51 24.58 -29.91
CA VAL A 7 -34.47 24.62 -28.77
C VAL A 7 -34.01 23.65 -27.64
N PHE A 8 -34.44 23.92 -26.40
CA PHE A 8 -34.63 23.08 -25.19
C PHE A 8 -34.67 21.54 -25.31
N GLY A 9 -34.19 20.85 -24.28
CA GLY A 9 -34.64 19.48 -23.94
C GLY A 9 -33.75 18.73 -22.93
N ALA A 10 -34.35 18.28 -21.83
CA ALA A 10 -33.72 17.67 -20.65
C ALA A 10 -32.96 16.36 -20.91
N ASN A 11 -31.94 16.08 -20.08
CA ASN A 11 -31.90 14.90 -19.21
C ASN A 11 -30.68 14.91 -18.29
N ASN A 12 -30.93 14.94 -16.98
CA ASN A 12 -29.96 14.60 -15.96
C ASN A 12 -29.56 13.13 -16.12
N ASN A 13 -28.37 12.87 -16.64
CA ASN A 13 -27.71 11.58 -16.46
C ASN A 13 -26.30 11.88 -15.92
N PRO A 14 -25.97 11.50 -14.67
CA PRO A 14 -24.58 11.51 -14.25
C PRO A 14 -23.85 10.53 -15.17
N THR A 15 -22.93 11.04 -15.97
CA THR A 15 -22.06 10.19 -16.78
C THR A 15 -21.17 9.45 -15.80
N THR A 16 -21.53 8.20 -15.48
CA THR A 16 -20.68 7.32 -14.69
C THR A 16 -19.39 7.12 -15.48
N LEU A 17 -18.33 7.83 -15.08
CA LEU A 17 -16.96 7.50 -15.47
C LEU A 17 -16.72 6.08 -14.97
N LYS A 18 -16.92 5.09 -15.87
CA LYS A 18 -16.50 3.72 -15.61
C LYS A 18 -14.99 3.79 -15.39
N HIS A 19 -14.58 3.59 -14.15
CA HIS A 19 -13.18 3.40 -13.79
C HIS A 19 -12.69 2.19 -14.59
N VAL A 20 -11.99 2.43 -15.70
CA VAL A 20 -11.37 1.36 -16.49
C VAL A 20 -10.20 0.86 -15.65
N SER A 21 -10.44 -0.15 -14.83
CA SER A 21 -9.36 -0.90 -14.20
C SER A 21 -8.72 -1.76 -15.29
N THR A 22 -7.56 -1.36 -15.80
CA THR A 22 -6.69 -2.27 -16.53
C THR A 22 -6.49 -3.52 -15.67
N PRO A 23 -6.71 -4.73 -16.20
CA PRO A 23 -6.43 -5.97 -15.46
C PRO A 23 -4.98 -5.93 -15.02
N ARG A 24 -4.74 -6.11 -13.71
CA ARG A 24 -3.37 -6.27 -13.20
C ARG A 24 -2.78 -7.50 -13.90
N PRO A 25 -1.60 -7.39 -14.55
CA PRO A 25 -0.92 -8.55 -15.09
C PRO A 25 -0.79 -9.63 -14.01
N THR A 26 -0.93 -10.90 -14.40
CA THR A 26 -0.77 -12.03 -13.50
C THR A 26 0.57 -11.88 -12.77
N PRO A 27 0.58 -11.82 -11.43
CA PRO A 27 1.82 -11.60 -10.71
C PRO A 27 2.82 -12.72 -10.97
N GLU A 28 4.02 -12.39 -11.45
CA GLU A 28 5.07 -13.39 -11.65
C GLU A 28 5.64 -13.82 -10.29
N SER A 29 6.07 -15.08 -10.16
CA SER A 29 6.52 -15.67 -8.89
C SER A 29 7.69 -14.92 -8.22
N TRP A 30 8.42 -14.11 -9.00
CA TRP A 30 9.52 -13.27 -8.54
C TRP A 30 9.12 -11.83 -8.20
N GLU A 31 7.89 -11.38 -8.50
CA GLU A 31 7.38 -10.05 -8.07
C GLU A 31 7.25 -9.91 -6.55
N TYR A 32 7.35 -11.04 -5.83
CA TYR A 32 7.26 -11.14 -4.37
C TYR A 32 8.57 -11.62 -3.72
N THR A 33 9.72 -11.34 -4.34
CA THR A 33 11.01 -11.66 -3.70
C THR A 33 11.21 -10.76 -2.47
N THR A 34 10.89 -11.31 -1.29
CA THR A 34 10.97 -10.64 0.00
C THR A 34 12.36 -10.09 0.26
N THR A 35 12.46 -8.79 0.53
CA THR A 35 13.65 -8.20 1.13
C THR A 35 13.19 -7.48 2.39
N TRP A 36 13.45 -8.12 3.53
CA TRP A 36 13.26 -7.68 4.92
C TRP A 36 11.83 -7.39 5.41
N PHE A 37 11.58 -7.83 6.65
CA PHE A 37 10.52 -7.36 7.53
C PHE A 37 11.17 -6.72 8.75
N ALA A 38 10.56 -5.66 9.25
CA ALA A 38 11.02 -5.03 10.48
C ALA A 38 9.88 -4.44 11.28
N TYR A 39 9.95 -4.72 12.57
CA TYR A 39 9.01 -4.23 13.55
C TYR A 39 9.65 -3.07 14.33
N ASP A 40 9.05 -1.90 14.23
CA ASP A 40 9.29 -0.79 15.14
C ASP A 40 8.51 -1.03 16.43
N ALA A 41 9.20 -1.46 17.48
CA ALA A 41 8.60 -1.76 18.78
C ALA A 41 8.09 -0.52 19.54
N ILE A 42 8.50 0.70 19.15
CA ILE A 42 8.09 1.95 19.80
C ILE A 42 6.76 2.44 19.23
N ASN A 43 6.64 2.42 17.90
CA ASN A 43 5.47 2.93 17.18
C ASN A 43 4.57 1.83 16.63
N HIS A 44 4.93 0.58 16.90
CA HIS A 44 4.16 -0.63 16.60
C HIS A 44 3.87 -0.84 15.11
N PHE A 45 4.79 -0.41 14.25
CA PHE A 45 4.69 -0.66 12.80
C PHE A 45 5.53 -1.87 12.41
N MET A 46 4.88 -2.88 11.83
CA MET A 46 5.55 -3.93 11.08
C MET A 46 5.56 -3.53 9.61
N CYS A 47 6.74 -3.32 9.04
CA CYS A 47 6.87 -2.93 7.64
C CYS A 47 7.74 -3.92 6.85
N CYS A 48 7.45 -4.04 5.56
CA CYS A 48 8.33 -4.69 4.60
C CYS A 48 8.39 -3.87 3.33
N ALA A 49 9.53 -3.89 2.66
CA ALA A 49 9.65 -3.28 1.35
C ALA A 49 9.90 -4.35 0.31
N HIS A 50 8.99 -4.46 -0.65
CA HIS A 50 9.14 -5.35 -1.78
C HIS A 50 9.42 -4.54 -3.05
N THR A 51 10.21 -5.14 -3.94
CA THR A 51 10.59 -4.50 -5.21
C THR A 51 9.85 -5.20 -6.33
N THR A 52 8.98 -4.47 -7.01
CA THR A 52 8.36 -4.93 -8.26
C THR A 52 9.25 -4.56 -9.43
N ARG A 53 8.93 -5.05 -10.63
CA ARG A 53 9.65 -4.69 -11.87
C ARG A 53 9.66 -3.17 -12.15
N LEU A 54 8.68 -2.43 -11.66
CA LEU A 54 8.49 -1.01 -11.99
C LEU A 54 8.79 -0.08 -10.81
N MET A 55 8.65 -0.55 -9.57
CA MET A 55 8.70 0.30 -8.39
C MET A 55 8.99 -0.46 -7.11
N ARG A 56 9.58 0.23 -6.14
CA ARG A 56 9.68 -0.25 -4.76
C ARG A 56 8.42 0.17 -4.00
N VAL A 57 7.81 -0.77 -3.30
CA VAL A 57 6.61 -0.55 -2.50
C VAL A 57 6.92 -0.99 -1.08
N CYS A 58 6.63 -0.14 -0.11
CA CYS A 58 6.70 -0.48 1.31
C CYS A 58 5.29 -0.67 1.85
N LEU A 59 5.04 -1.81 2.47
CA LEU A 59 3.80 -2.15 3.14
C LEU A 59 4.04 -2.01 4.64
N CYS A 60 3.20 -1.25 5.32
CA CYS A 60 3.28 -1.02 6.76
C CYS A 60 1.96 -1.34 7.43
N TYR A 61 2.01 -2.20 8.45
CA TYR A 61 0.87 -2.56 9.28
C TYR A 61 1.09 -2.05 10.70
N HIS A 62 0.08 -1.37 11.23
CA HIS A 62 0.08 -0.95 12.62
C HIS A 62 -0.45 -2.10 13.48
N VAL A 63 0.44 -2.74 14.23
CA VAL A 63 0.14 -3.91 15.06
C VAL A 63 -0.79 -3.50 16.21
N PRO A 64 -1.97 -4.13 16.36
CA PRO A 64 -2.89 -3.86 17.45
C PRO A 64 -2.26 -4.09 18.82
N TYR A 65 -2.69 -3.31 19.82
CA TYR A 65 -2.10 -3.31 21.16
C TYR A 65 -2.06 -4.69 21.81
N GLU A 66 -3.08 -5.50 21.55
CA GLU A 66 -3.24 -6.86 22.06
C GLU A 66 -2.16 -7.81 21.55
N GLU A 67 -1.67 -7.56 20.33
CA GLU A 67 -0.69 -8.39 19.62
C GLU A 67 0.76 -7.89 19.80
N GLN A 68 0.97 -6.61 20.17
CA GLN A 68 2.30 -6.00 20.30
C GLN A 68 3.24 -6.79 21.22
N ARG A 69 2.75 -7.24 22.37
CA ARG A 69 3.52 -8.03 23.34
C ARG A 69 3.98 -9.39 22.80
N LEU A 70 3.28 -9.90 21.79
CA LEU A 70 3.55 -11.18 21.16
C LEU A 70 4.53 -11.04 19.99
N MET A 71 4.91 -9.83 19.58
CA MET A 71 5.82 -9.62 18.44
C MET A 71 7.24 -10.15 18.66
N HIS A 72 7.62 -10.46 19.90
CA HIS A 72 8.85 -11.17 20.21
C HIS A 72 8.76 -12.68 19.94
N ASP A 73 7.54 -13.22 19.85
CA ASP A 73 7.29 -14.58 19.40
C ASP A 73 7.44 -14.64 17.87
N ARG A 74 8.39 -15.46 17.41
CA ARG A 74 8.65 -15.67 15.99
C ARG A 74 7.42 -16.18 15.24
N GLN A 75 6.58 -16.99 15.87
CA GLN A 75 5.37 -17.50 15.23
C GLN A 75 4.38 -16.36 14.98
N LYS A 76 4.23 -15.44 15.94
CA LYS A 76 3.38 -14.27 15.78
C LYS A 76 3.94 -13.31 14.73
N SER A 77 5.25 -13.09 14.71
CA SER A 77 5.84 -12.21 13.69
C SER A 77 5.54 -12.75 12.28
N ILE A 78 5.75 -14.06 12.05
CA ILE A 78 5.43 -14.73 10.78
C ILE A 78 3.93 -14.59 10.43
N GLU A 79 3.04 -14.78 11.40
CA GLU A 79 1.60 -14.59 11.18
C GLU A 79 1.27 -13.18 10.69
N ILE A 80 1.90 -12.14 11.26
CA ILE A 80 1.71 -10.76 10.81
C ILE A 80 2.34 -10.53 9.43
N GLU A 81 3.51 -11.12 9.14
CA GLU A 81 4.12 -11.05 7.81
C GLU A 81 3.16 -11.58 6.73
N GLU A 82 2.58 -12.77 6.95
CA GLU A 82 1.60 -13.37 6.06
C GLU A 82 0.33 -12.51 5.94
N ARG A 83 -0.14 -11.96 7.08
CA ARG A 83 -1.31 -11.09 7.12
C ARG A 83 -1.11 -9.82 6.28
N ILE A 84 0.04 -9.16 6.39
CA ILE A 84 0.40 -7.96 5.60
C ILE A 84 0.26 -8.25 4.11
N LEU A 85 0.84 -9.35 3.66
CA LEU A 85 0.84 -9.73 2.25
C LEU A 85 -0.57 -10.06 1.76
N ARG A 86 -1.34 -10.80 2.56
CA ARG A 86 -2.74 -11.12 2.23
C ARG A 86 -3.58 -9.86 2.09
N LEU A 87 -3.54 -8.96 3.08
CA LEU A 87 -4.29 -7.70 3.05
C LEU A 87 -3.92 -6.84 1.84
N TYR A 88 -2.64 -6.80 1.48
CA TYR A 88 -2.20 -6.10 0.28
C TYR A 88 -2.77 -6.72 -1.00
N VAL A 89 -2.74 -8.05 -1.14
CA VAL A 89 -3.30 -8.77 -2.30
C VAL A 89 -4.81 -8.59 -2.39
N ASP A 90 -5.50 -8.60 -1.25
CA ASP A 90 -6.95 -8.39 -1.16
C ASP A 90 -7.36 -6.92 -1.39
N GLY A 91 -6.38 -6.00 -1.53
CA GLY A 91 -6.62 -4.59 -1.82
C GLY A 91 -6.89 -3.71 -0.60
N HIS A 92 -6.64 -4.22 0.61
CA HIS A 92 -6.79 -3.47 1.86
C HIS A 92 -5.54 -2.62 2.14
N HIS A 93 -5.36 -1.57 1.34
CA HIS A 93 -4.23 -0.66 1.49
C HIS A 93 -4.55 0.77 1.07
N ALA A 94 -3.90 1.74 1.71
CA ALA A 94 -4.01 3.16 1.38
C ALA A 94 -2.61 3.81 1.36
N PRO A 95 -2.40 4.87 0.55
CA PRO A 95 -1.18 5.66 0.61
C PRO A 95 -0.90 6.18 2.03
N MET A 96 0.36 6.17 2.44
CA MET A 96 0.81 6.64 3.75
C MET A 96 1.97 7.63 3.60
N SER A 97 1.68 8.93 3.66
CA SER A 97 2.70 9.98 3.52
C SER A 97 3.40 10.33 4.83
N ASP A 98 2.85 9.92 5.97
CA ASP A 98 3.25 10.31 7.32
C ASP A 98 4.04 9.21 8.06
N LEU A 99 4.48 8.16 7.36
CA LEU A 99 5.31 7.11 7.97
C LEU A 99 6.61 7.68 8.58
N GLU A 100 7.24 8.68 7.96
CA GLU A 100 8.44 9.31 8.52
C GLU A 100 8.17 9.95 9.89
N TYR A 101 6.98 10.51 10.07
CA TYR A 101 6.56 11.12 11.32
C TYR A 101 6.28 10.06 12.40
N TYR A 102 5.56 8.99 12.04
CA TYR A 102 5.21 7.94 13.00
C TYR A 102 6.34 6.97 13.31
N SER A 103 7.13 6.58 12.32
CA SER A 103 8.21 5.60 12.46
C SER A 103 9.34 5.94 11.50
N LYS A 104 10.21 6.84 11.95
CA LYS A 104 11.42 7.19 11.19
C LYS A 104 12.27 5.98 10.86
N LEU A 105 12.36 5.02 11.78
CA LEU A 105 13.10 3.77 11.57
C LEU A 105 12.51 2.97 10.39
N ALA A 106 11.20 2.73 10.39
CA ALA A 106 10.56 1.99 9.31
C ALA A 106 10.65 2.76 7.98
N TYR A 107 10.45 4.08 8.01
CA TYR A 107 10.60 4.93 6.84
C TYR A 107 11.98 4.82 6.19
N GLU A 108 13.05 4.97 6.99
CA GLU A 108 14.44 4.86 6.53
C GLU A 108 14.70 3.49 5.87
N MET A 109 14.18 2.42 6.46
CA MET A 109 14.30 1.08 5.90
C MET A 109 13.52 0.94 4.58
N CYS A 110 12.29 1.47 4.52
CA CYS A 110 11.46 1.49 3.31
C CYS A 110 12.19 2.13 2.13
N ILE A 111 12.84 3.27 2.36
CA ILE A 111 13.60 3.99 1.32
C ILE A 111 15.03 3.47 1.14
N GLY A 112 15.41 2.39 1.83
CA GLY A 112 16.76 1.82 1.79
C GLY A 112 17.83 2.86 2.14
N HIS A 113 17.61 3.62 3.21
CA HIS A 113 18.47 4.72 3.66
C HIS A 113 18.76 5.75 2.57
N GLY A 114 17.70 6.16 1.85
CA GLY A 114 17.75 7.16 0.80
C GLY A 114 18.15 6.64 -0.59
N ARG A 115 18.42 5.34 -0.74
CA ARG A 115 18.73 4.71 -2.03
C ARG A 115 17.53 4.65 -2.96
N TYR A 116 16.32 4.53 -2.41
CA TYR A 116 15.07 4.35 -3.14
C TYR A 116 14.08 5.45 -2.75
N ARG A 117 14.31 6.68 -3.21
CA ARG A 117 13.45 7.83 -2.88
C ARG A 117 12.07 7.77 -3.51
N ASN A 118 11.90 7.00 -4.58
CA ASN A 118 10.62 6.78 -5.25
C ASN A 118 9.84 5.58 -4.68
N THR A 119 10.16 5.15 -3.45
CA THR A 119 9.40 4.10 -2.78
C THR A 119 7.97 4.56 -2.53
N THR A 120 7.00 3.78 -2.99
CA THR A 120 5.60 3.99 -2.64
C THR A 120 5.34 3.44 -1.25
N LEU A 121 4.82 4.27 -0.35
CA LEU A 121 4.52 3.89 1.03
C LEU A 121 3.03 3.63 1.15
N LEU A 122 2.69 2.42 1.58
CA LEU A 122 1.32 1.97 1.78
C LEU A 122 1.14 1.54 3.23
N ARG A 123 0.04 1.97 3.82
CA ARG A 123 -0.51 1.36 5.03
C ARG A 123 -1.45 0.24 4.62
N VAL A 124 -1.21 -0.96 5.14
CA VAL A 124 -2.17 -2.07 5.06
C VAL A 124 -3.02 -2.09 6.32
N TYR A 125 -4.26 -2.51 6.19
CA TYR A 125 -5.25 -2.54 7.28
C TYR A 125 -6.21 -3.71 7.07
N GLU A 126 -6.87 -4.15 8.14
CA GLU A 126 -7.95 -5.13 8.04
C GLU A 126 -9.25 -4.45 7.57
#